data_AF-A0A7C2RDG3-F1
#
_entry.id   AF-A0A7C2RDG3-F1
#
_cell.length_a   1.000
_cell.length_b   1.000
_cell.length_c   1.000
_cell.angle_alpha   90.00
_cell.angle_beta   90.00
_cell.angle_gamma   90.00
#
_symmetry.space_group_name_H-M   'P 1'
#
loop_
_entity.id
_entity.type
_entity.pdbx_description
1 polymer ?
#
loop_
_entity_poly.entity_id
_entity_poly.type
_entity_poly.pdbx_seq_one_letter_code
_entity_poly.pdbx_strand_id
1 'polypeptide(L)' 'GDSDTRVDPLHARKMAALLQATTGSNKPVLLHYDTKAGHSGGLPVSKQIEDLTDELSFLFWQLGVRAEEVSKRATAP' A
#
# COMPACT_ATOMS: atom_id res chain seq x y z
N GLY A 1 9.51 -5.31 -4.80
CA GLY A 1 8.99 -5.07 -6.16
C GLY A 1 9.60 -6.06 -7.12
N ASP A 2 9.66 -5.77 -8.43
CA ASP A 2 10.20 -6.71 -9.44
C ASP A 2 11.63 -7.17 -9.16
N SER A 3 12.44 -6.34 -8.47
CA SER A 3 13.84 -6.64 -8.17
C SER A 3 14.03 -7.25 -6.77
N ASP A 4 12.97 -7.75 -6.13
CA ASP A 4 13.09 -8.45 -4.84
C ASP A 4 13.79 -9.80 -5.04
N THR A 5 15.01 -9.91 -4.54
CA THR A 5 15.84 -11.13 -4.62
C THR A 5 15.70 -12.03 -3.39
N ARG A 6 14.94 -11.62 -2.38
CA ARG A 6 14.70 -12.39 -1.14
C ARG A 6 13.38 -13.16 -1.20
N VAL A 7 12.34 -12.55 -1.77
CA VAL A 7 11.02 -13.15 -1.90
C VAL A 7 10.52 -12.96 -3.33
N ASP A 8 10.12 -14.05 -3.98
CA ASP A 8 9.68 -14.02 -5.37
C ASP A 8 8.42 -13.14 -5.55
N PRO A 9 8.46 -12.09 -6.40
CA PRO A 9 7.33 -11.19 -6.60
C PRO A 9 6.04 -11.86 -7.11
N LEU A 10 6.14 -13.05 -7.70
CA LEU A 10 4.99 -13.81 -8.17
C LEU A 10 4.04 -14.22 -7.03
N HIS A 11 4.53 -14.27 -5.79
CA HIS A 11 3.69 -14.57 -4.63
C HIS A 11 2.58 -13.51 -4.48
N ALA A 12 2.97 -12.24 -4.45
CA ALA A 12 2.03 -11.13 -4.33
C ALA A 12 1.13 -11.03 -5.58
N ARG A 13 1.69 -11.17 -6.79
CA ARG A 13 0.91 -11.06 -8.04
C ARG A 13 -0.17 -12.13 -8.19
N LYS A 14 0.17 -13.41 -7.95
CA LYS A 14 -0.82 -14.50 -8.04
C LYS A 14 -1.90 -14.38 -6.98
N MET A 15 -1.52 -14.02 -5.75
CA MET A 15 -2.49 -13.81 -4.68
C MET A 15 -3.45 -12.65 -5.00
N ALA A 16 -2.93 -11.50 -5.45
CA ALA A 16 -3.75 -10.36 -5.83
C ALA A 16 -4.73 -10.70 -6.97
N ALA A 17 -4.24 -11.37 -8.02
CA ALA A 17 -5.08 -11.79 -9.14
C ALA A 17 -6.19 -12.77 -8.69
N LEU A 18 -5.86 -13.73 -7.84
CA LEU A 18 -6.85 -14.67 -7.29
C LEU A 18 -7.90 -13.93 -6.46
N LEU A 19 -7.47 -13.08 -5.52
CA LEU A 19 -8.38 -12.31 -4.66
C LEU A 19 -9.30 -11.39 -5.48
N GLN A 20 -8.77 -10.73 -6.51
CA GLN A 20 -9.58 -9.91 -7.43
C GLN A 20 -10.62 -10.75 -8.18
N ALA A 21 -10.27 -11.97 -8.59
CA ALA A 21 -11.19 -12.86 -9.30
C ALA A 21 -12.25 -13.49 -8.40
N THR A 22 -11.97 -13.70 -7.11
CA THR A 22 -12.82 -14.50 -6.22
C THR A 22 -13.46 -13.72 -5.08
N THR A 23 -13.06 -12.47 -4.84
CA THR A 23 -13.64 -11.69 -3.73
C THR A 23 -15.15 -11.51 -3.92
N GLY A 24 -15.91 -11.89 -2.89
CA GLY A 24 -17.35 -11.57 -2.79
C GLY A 24 -17.61 -10.24 -2.09
N SER A 25 -16.55 -9.53 -1.67
CA SER A 25 -16.68 -8.22 -1.05
C SER A 25 -16.83 -7.14 -2.11
N ASN A 26 -17.62 -6.10 -1.81
CA ASN A 26 -17.69 -4.89 -2.63
C ASN A 26 -16.49 -3.93 -2.40
N LYS A 27 -15.48 -4.37 -1.64
CA LYS A 27 -14.26 -3.61 -1.39
C LYS A 27 -13.19 -3.92 -2.45
N PRO A 28 -12.36 -2.93 -2.81
CA PRO A 28 -11.30 -3.13 -3.79
C PRO A 28 -10.21 -4.09 -3.27
N VAL A 29 -9.59 -4.81 -4.19
CA VAL A 29 -8.34 -5.54 -3.95
C VAL A 29 -7.28 -4.93 -4.86
N LEU A 30 -6.30 -4.27 -4.24
CA LEU A 30 -5.23 -3.56 -4.95
C LEU A 30 -3.87 -4.19 -4.61
N LEU A 31 -2.96 -4.17 -5.58
CA LEU A 31 -1.56 -4.54 -5.38
C LEU A 31 -0.71 -3.27 -5.55
N HIS A 32 -0.21 -2.74 -4.43
CA HIS A 32 0.79 -1.68 -4.47
C HIS A 32 2.13 -2.27 -4.90
N TYR A 33 2.69 -1.76 -6.00
CA TYR A 33 3.77 -2.44 -6.70
C TYR A 33 4.75 -1.48 -7.38
N ASP A 34 6.04 -1.81 -7.29
CA ASP A 34 7.12 -1.08 -7.95
C ASP A 34 7.95 -2.02 -8.84
N THR A 35 8.20 -1.59 -10.07
CA THR A 35 8.88 -2.36 -11.12
C THR A 35 10.41 -2.29 -11.05
N LYS A 36 10.96 -1.51 -10.12
CA LYS A 36 12.40 -1.33 -9.91
C LYS A 36 12.84 -1.64 -8.49
N ALA A 37 11.95 -1.56 -7.51
CA ALA A 37 12.28 -1.77 -6.11
C ALA A 37 12.60 -3.24 -5.77
N GLY A 38 13.62 -3.43 -4.93
CA GLY A 38 13.98 -4.71 -4.33
C GLY A 38 13.20 -5.04 -3.05
N HIS A 39 13.80 -5.83 -2.15
CA HIS A 39 13.17 -6.19 -0.87
C HIS A 39 13.07 -5.02 0.11
N SER A 40 14.20 -4.32 0.34
CA SER A 40 14.26 -3.19 1.28
C SER A 40 15.51 -2.31 1.11
N GLY A 41 16.48 -2.71 0.28
CA GLY A 41 17.77 -2.02 0.18
C GLY A 41 17.67 -0.72 -0.61
N GLY A 42 17.84 0.42 0.06
CA GLY A 42 18.20 1.69 -0.58
C GLY A 42 17.06 2.48 -1.24
N LEU A 43 15.80 2.25 -0.85
CA LEU A 43 14.69 3.08 -1.31
C LEU A 43 14.90 4.56 -0.89
N PRO A 44 14.86 5.51 -1.84
CA PRO A 44 14.95 6.93 -1.51
C PRO A 44 13.89 7.35 -0.48
N VAL A 45 14.22 8.28 0.41
CA VAL A 45 13.27 8.77 1.43
C VAL A 45 11.99 9.32 0.79
N SER A 46 12.11 9.99 -0.36
CA SER A 46 10.93 10.46 -1.12
C SER A 46 9.99 9.32 -1.48
N LYS A 47 10.53 8.18 -1.93
CA LYS A 47 9.73 7.02 -2.29
C LYS A 47 9.10 6.37 -1.07
N GLN A 48 9.81 6.31 0.05
CA GLN A 48 9.25 5.84 1.32
C GLN A 48 8.07 6.72 1.78
N ILE A 49 8.16 8.04 1.61
CA ILE A 49 7.07 8.98 1.93
C ILE A 49 5.88 8.75 1.01
N GLU A 50 6.10 8.59 -0.29
CA GLU A 50 5.04 8.27 -1.26
C GLU A 50 4.33 6.97 -0.90
N ASP A 51 5.09 5.90 -0.67
CA ASP A 51 4.54 4.58 -0.36
C ASP A 51 3.72 4.61 0.94
N LEU A 52 4.24 5.25 1.98
CA LEU A 52 3.52 5.41 3.24
C LEU A 52 2.27 6.29 3.09
N THR A 53 2.33 7.32 2.24
CA THR A 53 1.18 8.19 1.95
C THR A 53 0.06 7.40 1.28
N ASP A 54 0.40 6.54 0.31
CA ASP A 54 -0.57 5.70 -0.38
C ASP A 54 -1.20 4.65 0.56
N GLU A 55 -0.38 4.00 1.40
CA GLU A 55 -0.85 3.03 2.40
C GLU A 55 -1.83 3.66 3.39
N LEU A 56 -1.46 4.81 3.99
CA LEU A 56 -2.30 5.51 4.94
C LEU A 56 -3.57 6.07 4.28
N SER A 57 -3.46 6.58 3.06
CA SER A 57 -4.60 7.10 2.30
C SER A 57 -5.61 5.99 1.97
N PHE A 58 -5.13 4.80 1.60
CA PHE A 58 -5.99 3.63 1.39
C PHE A 58 -6.71 3.23 2.68
N LEU A 59 -5.99 3.18 3.81
CA LEU A 59 -6.59 2.85 5.11
C LEU A 59 -7.65 3.87 5.53
N PHE A 60 -7.36 5.17 5.41
CA PHE A 60 -8.31 6.22 5.74
C PHE A 60 -9.57 6.13 4.90
N TRP A 61 -9.42 5.90 3.59
CA TRP A 61 -10.54 5.68 2.69
C TRP A 61 -11.37 4.44 3.09
N GLN A 62 -10.74 3.29 3.34
CA GLN A 62 -11.45 2.05 3.64
C GLN A 62 -12.06 1.99 5.04
N LEU A 63 -11.55 2.81 5.98
CA LEU A 63 -12.04 2.92 7.36
C LEU A 63 -12.97 4.12 7.57
N GLY A 64 -13.17 4.97 6.55
CA GLY A 64 -14.00 6.17 6.66
C GLY A 64 -13.40 7.27 7.55
N VAL A 65 -12.08 7.26 7.75
CA VAL A 65 -11.36 8.29 8.50
C VAL A 65 -11.05 9.44 7.56
N ARG A 66 -11.40 10.66 7.95
CA ARG A 66 -11.06 11.84 7.15
C ARG A 66 -9.77 12.48 7.66
N ALA A 67 -8.84 12.77 6.75
CA ALA A 67 -7.50 13.27 7.11
C ALA A 67 -7.56 14.57 7.92
N GLU A 68 -8.54 15.44 7.65
CA GLU A 68 -8.75 16.67 8.38
C GLU A 68 -9.16 16.46 9.84
N GLU A 69 -9.82 15.34 10.17
CA GLU A 69 -10.21 15.02 11.54
C GLU A 69 -9.00 14.57 12.36
N VAL A 70 -8.10 13.80 11.74
CA VAL A 70 -6.84 13.36 12.35
C VAL A 70 -5.93 14.57 12.55
N SER A 71 -5.78 15.43 11.54
CA SER A 71 -4.97 16.63 11.63
C SER A 71 -5.43 17.55 12.75
N LYS A 72 -6.75 17.78 12.89
CA LYS A 72 -7.31 18.62 13.96
C LYS A 72 -7.04 18.07 15.35
N ARG A 73 -7.05 16.74 15.53
CA ARG A 73 -6.69 16.08 16.81
C ARG A 73 -5.20 16.16 17.11
N ALA A 74 -4.35 16.02 16.10
CA ALA A 74 -2.90 16.09 16.27
C ALA A 74 -2.40 17.50 16.62
N THR A 75 -3.13 18.54 16.21
CA THR A 75 -2.82 19.95 16.52
C THR A 75 -3.65 20.52 17.66
N ALA A 76 -4.49 19.72 18.31
CA ALA A 76 -5.19 20.14 19.52
C ALA A 76 -4.18 20.22 20.70
N PRO A 77 -4.26 21.26 21.55
CA PRO A 77 -3.29 21.48 22.64
C PRO A 77 -3.32 20.38 23.70
#